data_AF-A0A1A8DXB8-F1
#
_entry.id   AF-A0A1A8DXB8-F1
#
_cell.length_a   1.000
_cell.length_b   1.000
_cell.length_c   1.000
_cell.angle_alpha   90.00
_cell.angle_beta   90.00
_cell.angle_gamma   90.00
#
_symmetry.space_group_name_H-M   'P 1'
#
loop_
_entity.id
_entity.type
_entity.pdbx_description
1 polymer ?
#
loop_
_entity_poly.entity_id
_entity_poly.type
_entity_poly.pdbx_seq_one_letter_code
_entity_poly.pdbx_strand_id
1 'polypeptide(L)'
;MLAVRIVTADYYLSAPIKGLDVCYSEFRESDVRKVPVVRIFGATPEGQKTCLHIHGVFPYIYVPYDGYAQQPERYLRQVAFSIDRALNIAMGNPAASTQHVFKVVLVSGMPFYGFYAKEKHFMKIYLYNPQMIKRVCELLQSGAVMNRTYQPHEGHIPYLLQLFIDYNLYGMNLITLGAVKFRRSQSKGEPPAEPNRTGTSSLPSISPWKSPCMSTLNDSTPGGATVRWDKDTIPCSLVLDDVERQSTCELEVDAVAVDILNRLDIESQTGRNPGLQAIWEDEKQRRRENNQPSQIEPPHSQDRVSAAPTESENIFIRRLKEILKESEFKMTPDSSEDNEEFSGEISLHPDHLTPDLSPCTPANALEVHMDSQPDFVKMRGRVPEESVVDKEAILN
;
A
#
# COMPACT_ATOMS: atom_id res chain seq x y z
N MET A 1 -17.46 -12.04 -7.73
CA MET A 1 -15.99 -12.06 -7.54
C MET A 1 -15.33 -12.13 -8.91
N LEU A 2 -14.31 -11.30 -9.14
CA LEU A 2 -13.50 -11.31 -10.35
C LEU A 2 -12.06 -11.65 -9.95
N ALA A 3 -11.37 -12.46 -10.74
CA ALA A 3 -9.95 -12.73 -10.56
C ALA A 3 -9.16 -12.34 -11.81
N VAL A 4 -8.01 -11.70 -11.63
CA VAL A 4 -7.13 -11.27 -12.74
C VAL A 4 -5.70 -11.66 -12.43
N ARG A 5 -4.99 -12.26 -13.38
CA ARG A 5 -3.57 -12.56 -13.24
C ARG A 5 -2.75 -11.27 -13.35
N ILE A 6 -1.80 -11.06 -12.44
CA ILE A 6 -0.94 -9.88 -12.45
C ILE A 6 0.23 -10.11 -13.41
N VAL A 7 0.14 -9.64 -14.65
CA VAL A 7 1.23 -9.78 -15.64
C VAL A 7 2.12 -8.54 -15.63
N THR A 8 1.53 -7.35 -15.61
CA THR A 8 2.26 -6.08 -15.57
C THR A 8 1.45 -5.06 -14.78
N ALA A 9 2.12 -4.22 -14.00
CA ALA A 9 1.49 -3.14 -13.26
C ALA A 9 2.19 -1.82 -13.56
N ASP A 10 1.40 -0.77 -13.75
CA ASP A 10 1.85 0.62 -13.81
C ASP A 10 0.91 1.52 -13.02
N TYR A 11 1.16 2.83 -12.99
CA TYR A 11 0.28 3.79 -12.34
C TYR A 11 0.23 5.09 -13.12
N TYR A 12 -0.85 5.84 -12.92
CA TYR A 12 -1.05 7.17 -13.48
C TYR A 12 -1.77 8.07 -12.46
N LEU A 13 -1.75 9.37 -12.72
CA LEU A 13 -2.55 10.33 -11.95
C LEU A 13 -3.76 10.76 -12.77
N SER A 14 -4.94 10.75 -12.16
CA SER A 14 -6.19 11.21 -12.79
C SER A 14 -7.01 12.07 -11.83
N ALA A 15 -8.01 12.76 -12.35
CA ALA A 15 -9.04 13.35 -11.50
C ALA A 15 -9.80 12.24 -10.76
N PRO A 16 -10.24 12.47 -9.51
CA PRO A 16 -10.96 11.47 -8.74
C PRO A 16 -12.33 11.14 -9.37
N ILE A 17 -12.67 9.86 -9.40
CA ILE A 17 -13.98 9.36 -9.85
C ILE A 17 -14.88 9.18 -8.63
N LYS A 18 -16.06 9.81 -8.66
CA LYS A 18 -17.04 9.73 -7.57
C LYS A 18 -17.43 8.28 -7.28
N GLY A 19 -17.37 7.89 -6.01
CA GLY A 19 -17.72 6.55 -5.54
C GLY A 19 -16.60 5.51 -5.66
N LEU A 20 -15.48 5.84 -6.32
CA LEU A 20 -14.28 4.98 -6.38
C LEU A 20 -13.08 5.64 -5.68
N ASP A 21 -12.92 6.95 -5.84
CA ASP A 21 -11.84 7.74 -5.27
C ASP A 21 -12.33 8.71 -4.20
N VAL A 22 -11.39 9.22 -3.40
CA VAL A 22 -11.64 10.32 -2.47
C VAL A 22 -11.72 11.65 -3.23
N CYS A 23 -12.89 12.29 -3.22
CA CYS A 23 -13.15 13.57 -3.86
C CYS A 23 -12.84 14.75 -2.95
N TYR A 24 -12.96 14.59 -1.62
CA TYR A 24 -12.71 15.64 -0.64
C TYR A 24 -11.80 15.13 0.48
N SER A 25 -10.70 15.84 0.75
CA SER A 25 -9.82 15.49 1.87
C SER A 25 -10.32 16.17 3.15
N GLU A 26 -10.83 15.39 4.09
CA GLU A 26 -11.22 15.88 5.42
C GLU A 26 -10.03 16.48 6.18
N PHE A 27 -8.83 15.91 5.99
CA PHE A 27 -7.60 16.38 6.64
C PHE A 27 -7.13 17.74 6.10
N ARG A 28 -7.27 17.97 4.78
CA ARG A 28 -6.87 19.24 4.12
C ARG A 28 -8.01 20.25 4.03
N GLU A 29 -9.23 19.85 4.33
CA GLU A 29 -10.46 20.64 4.18
C GLU A 29 -10.61 21.24 2.77
N SER A 30 -10.30 20.43 1.74
CA SER A 30 -10.30 20.88 0.35
C SER A 30 -10.57 19.75 -0.65
N ASP A 31 -11.09 20.13 -1.81
CA ASP A 31 -11.35 19.22 -2.92
C ASP A 31 -10.05 18.62 -3.48
N VAL A 32 -10.09 17.32 -3.73
CA VAL A 32 -8.99 16.56 -4.31
C VAL A 32 -8.99 16.75 -5.82
N ARG A 33 -7.85 17.18 -6.38
CA ARG A 33 -7.72 17.42 -7.83
C ARG A 33 -7.14 16.23 -8.60
N LYS A 34 -6.25 15.47 -7.96
CA LYS A 34 -5.57 14.34 -8.57
C LYS A 34 -5.38 13.23 -7.55
N VAL A 35 -5.59 12.00 -8.00
CA VAL A 35 -5.36 10.77 -7.22
C VAL A 35 -4.51 9.80 -8.03
N PRO A 36 -3.70 8.97 -7.37
CA PRO A 36 -2.99 7.88 -8.03
C PRO A 36 -3.93 6.69 -8.27
N VAL A 37 -3.90 6.17 -9.50
CA VAL A 37 -4.62 4.97 -9.89
C VAL A 37 -3.61 3.97 -10.43
N VAL A 38 -3.66 2.74 -9.91
CA VAL A 38 -2.78 1.64 -10.34
C VAL A 38 -3.48 0.86 -11.44
N ARG A 39 -2.80 0.60 -12.55
CA ARG A 39 -3.32 -0.28 -13.61
C ARG A 39 -2.59 -1.61 -13.58
N ILE A 40 -3.34 -2.69 -13.60
CA ILE A 40 -2.84 -4.04 -13.71
C ILE A 40 -3.35 -4.64 -15.02
N PHE A 41 -2.42 -5.12 -15.83
CA PHE A 41 -2.70 -5.87 -17.05
C PHE A 41 -2.52 -7.36 -16.79
N GLY A 42 -3.45 -8.15 -17.32
CA GLY A 42 -3.29 -9.59 -17.41
C GLY A 42 -4.53 -10.28 -17.92
N ALA A 43 -4.85 -11.46 -17.38
CA ALA A 43 -5.94 -12.27 -17.88
C ALA A 43 -6.77 -12.88 -16.74
N THR A 44 -8.08 -13.04 -16.96
CA THR A 44 -8.92 -13.85 -16.07
C THR A 44 -8.49 -15.32 -16.12
N PRO A 45 -8.92 -16.18 -15.17
CA PRO A 45 -8.70 -17.63 -15.26
C PRO A 45 -9.18 -18.24 -16.59
N GLU A 46 -10.23 -17.67 -17.18
CA GLU A 46 -10.78 -18.04 -18.50
C GLU A 46 -10.00 -17.46 -19.69
N GLY A 47 -8.90 -16.73 -19.45
CA GLY A 47 -8.02 -16.20 -20.47
C GLY A 47 -8.42 -14.86 -21.07
N GLN A 48 -9.47 -14.18 -20.56
CA GLN A 48 -9.89 -12.88 -21.09
C GLN A 48 -8.89 -11.79 -20.69
N LYS A 49 -8.31 -11.12 -21.69
CA LYS A 49 -7.36 -10.02 -21.45
C LYS A 49 -8.06 -8.89 -20.71
N THR A 50 -7.56 -8.51 -19.55
CA THR A 50 -8.19 -7.56 -18.64
C THR A 50 -7.23 -6.44 -18.27
N CYS A 51 -7.72 -5.21 -18.32
CA CYS A 51 -7.10 -4.03 -17.71
C CYS A 51 -7.89 -3.70 -16.43
N LEU A 52 -7.23 -3.79 -15.29
CA LEU A 52 -7.81 -3.51 -13.98
C LEU A 52 -7.25 -2.19 -13.45
N HIS A 53 -8.12 -1.24 -13.11
CA HIS A 53 -7.79 0.01 -12.42
C HIS A 53 -8.09 -0.15 -10.92
N ILE A 54 -7.10 0.07 -10.07
CA ILE A 54 -7.23 0.00 -8.61
C ILE A 54 -7.18 1.42 -8.06
N HIS A 55 -8.25 1.78 -7.35
CA HIS A 55 -8.50 3.08 -6.75
C HIS A 55 -8.24 3.08 -5.24
N GLY A 56 -8.01 4.27 -4.66
CA GLY A 56 -7.88 4.45 -3.21
C GLY A 56 -6.53 4.05 -2.60
N VAL A 57 -5.47 3.92 -3.40
CA VAL A 57 -4.13 3.50 -2.94
C VAL A 57 -3.18 4.68 -2.97
N PHE A 58 -2.87 5.29 -1.82
CA PHE A 58 -1.95 6.42 -1.76
C PHE A 58 -0.56 5.98 -1.29
N PRO A 59 0.53 6.42 -1.93
CA PRO A 59 1.89 6.18 -1.44
C PRO A 59 2.09 6.84 -0.07
N TYR A 60 2.88 6.21 0.79
CA TYR A 60 3.16 6.74 2.12
C TYR A 60 4.63 6.57 2.54
N ILE A 61 5.02 7.34 3.55
CA ILE A 61 6.27 7.21 4.30
C ILE A 61 5.99 7.35 5.80
N TYR A 62 6.89 6.84 6.64
CA TYR A 62 6.82 7.03 8.08
C TYR A 62 7.93 7.97 8.56
N VAL A 63 7.60 8.81 9.54
CA VAL A 63 8.56 9.73 10.17
C VAL A 63 8.40 9.63 11.69
N PRO A 64 9.47 9.50 12.49
CA PRO A 64 9.37 9.46 13.95
C PRO A 64 8.60 10.67 14.50
N TYR A 65 7.70 10.41 15.44
CA TYR A 65 6.97 11.44 16.18
C TYR A 65 7.53 11.57 17.59
N ASP A 66 7.92 12.79 17.95
CA ASP A 66 8.65 13.12 19.17
C ASP A 66 7.74 13.44 20.37
N GLY A 67 6.42 13.45 20.19
CA GLY A 67 5.47 13.56 21.31
C GLY A 67 5.35 14.93 21.96
N TYR A 68 6.16 15.93 21.60
CA TYR A 68 6.20 17.23 22.28
C TYR A 68 4.98 18.12 22.03
N ALA A 69 4.13 17.82 21.05
CA ALA A 69 3.00 18.69 20.72
C ALA A 69 1.79 18.43 21.64
N GLN A 70 1.38 19.46 22.40
CA GLN A 70 0.16 19.45 23.22
C GLN A 70 -1.13 19.21 22.40
N GLN A 71 -1.09 19.42 21.08
CA GLN A 71 -2.18 19.14 20.13
C GLN A 71 -1.63 18.42 18.89
N PRO A 72 -1.65 17.07 18.87
CA PRO A 72 -1.10 16.28 17.77
C PRO A 72 -1.71 16.66 16.41
N GLU A 73 -3.04 16.78 16.31
CA GLU A 73 -3.72 17.10 15.05
C GLU A 73 -3.23 18.40 14.39
N ARG A 74 -3.08 19.46 15.19
CA ARG A 74 -2.57 20.76 14.70
C ARG A 74 -1.14 20.63 14.20
N TYR A 75 -0.30 19.89 14.93
CA TYR A 75 1.09 19.66 14.53
C TYR A 75 1.17 18.85 13.23
N LEU A 76 0.36 17.79 13.07
CA LEU A 76 0.32 17.01 11.83
C LEU A 76 -0.07 17.87 10.62
N ARG A 77 -1.04 18.78 10.78
CA ARG A 77 -1.43 19.73 9.71
C ARG A 77 -0.31 20.72 9.39
N GLN A 78 0.38 21.24 10.40
CA GLN A 78 1.55 22.13 10.22
C GLN A 78 2.67 21.42 9.46
N VAL A 79 2.99 20.17 9.81
CA VAL A 79 3.97 19.34 9.11
C VAL A 79 3.56 19.18 7.64
N ALA A 80 2.30 18.82 7.37
CA ALA A 80 1.80 18.68 5.99
C ALA A 80 1.91 19.98 5.18
N PHE A 81 1.53 21.12 5.77
CA PHE A 81 1.64 22.43 5.12
C PHE A 81 3.10 22.86 4.88
N SER A 82 3.99 22.54 5.83
CA SER A 82 5.44 22.75 5.68
C SER A 82 6.03 21.92 4.54
N ILE A 83 5.64 20.65 4.41
CA ILE A 83 6.08 19.77 3.31
C ILE A 83 5.61 20.33 1.97
N ASP A 84 4.33 20.71 1.86
CA ASP A 84 3.77 21.27 0.62
C ASP A 84 4.53 22.53 0.19
N ARG A 85 4.79 23.44 1.13
CA ARG A 85 5.53 24.67 0.85
C ARG A 85 6.98 24.40 0.47
N ALA A 86 7.68 23.55 1.21
CA ALA A 86 9.07 23.18 0.90
C ALA A 86 9.18 22.54 -0.49
N LEU A 87 8.26 21.65 -0.84
CA LEU A 87 8.24 20.99 -2.13
C LEU A 87 7.90 21.96 -3.28
N ASN A 88 6.96 22.89 -3.08
CA ASN A 88 6.66 23.94 -4.07
C ASN A 88 7.88 24.85 -4.32
N ILE A 89 8.64 25.19 -3.28
CA ILE A 89 9.90 25.94 -3.40
C ILE A 89 10.95 25.11 -4.16
N ALA A 90 11.15 23.84 -3.78
CA ALA A 90 12.10 22.93 -4.44
C ALA A 90 11.76 22.67 -5.92
N MET A 91 10.48 22.73 -6.28
CA MET A 91 10.00 22.65 -7.67
C MET A 91 10.13 23.98 -8.44
N GLY A 92 10.68 25.03 -7.83
CA GLY A 92 10.86 26.34 -8.47
C GLY A 92 9.58 27.18 -8.56
N ASN A 93 8.52 26.82 -7.83
CA ASN A 93 7.25 27.54 -7.85
C ASN A 93 6.80 27.94 -6.43
N PRO A 94 7.50 28.89 -5.77
CA PRO A 94 7.25 29.25 -4.37
C PRO A 94 5.89 29.94 -4.14
N ALA A 95 5.27 30.50 -5.20
CA ALA A 95 3.96 31.12 -5.13
C ALA A 95 2.81 30.11 -5.28
N ALA A 96 3.10 28.86 -5.64
CA ALA A 96 2.09 27.83 -5.77
C ALA A 96 1.53 27.43 -4.39
N SER A 97 0.20 27.29 -4.35
CA SER A 97 -0.52 26.69 -3.23
C SER A 97 -0.90 25.23 -3.53
N THR A 98 -0.09 24.53 -4.33
CA THR A 98 -0.35 23.13 -4.69
C THR A 98 -0.15 22.25 -3.46
N GLN A 99 -1.14 21.42 -3.17
CA GLN A 99 -1.06 20.42 -2.12
C GLN A 99 -0.47 19.12 -2.68
N HIS A 100 0.48 18.54 -1.96
CA HIS A 100 1.16 17.29 -2.31
C HIS A 100 0.89 16.20 -1.27
N VAL A 101 0.72 16.58 -0.01
CA VAL A 101 0.29 15.70 1.07
C VAL A 101 -1.23 15.51 1.06
N PHE A 102 -1.68 14.26 1.06
CA PHE A 102 -3.08 13.88 1.13
C PHE A 102 -3.60 13.88 2.57
N LYS A 103 -2.88 13.18 3.46
CA LYS A 103 -3.26 12.96 4.86
C LYS A 103 -2.02 12.65 5.69
N VAL A 104 -2.03 13.02 6.98
CA VAL A 104 -1.03 12.57 7.96
C VAL A 104 -1.75 11.95 9.14
N VAL A 105 -1.32 10.76 9.55
CA VAL A 105 -1.92 9.99 10.65
C VAL A 105 -0.86 9.59 11.65
N LEU A 106 -1.22 9.60 12.93
CA LEU A 106 -0.35 9.11 13.99
C LEU A 106 -0.54 7.60 14.14
N VAL A 107 0.55 6.85 14.09
CA VAL A 107 0.57 5.38 14.19
C VAL A 107 1.61 4.92 15.21
N SER A 108 1.44 3.71 15.72
CA SER A 108 2.42 3.04 16.60
C SER A 108 3.08 1.86 15.88
N GLY A 109 4.39 1.68 16.06
CA GLY A 109 5.10 0.55 15.48
C GLY A 109 6.49 0.35 16.06
N MET A 110 7.09 -0.80 15.79
CA MET A 110 8.43 -1.15 16.26
C MET A 110 9.47 -0.86 15.17
N PRO A 111 10.49 -0.01 15.41
CA PRO A 111 11.53 0.21 14.43
C PRO A 111 12.35 -1.06 14.19
N PHE A 112 12.63 -1.36 12.92
CA PHE A 112 13.36 -2.57 12.53
C PHE A 112 14.88 -2.47 12.76
N TYR A 113 15.47 -1.30 12.50
CA TYR A 113 16.92 -1.10 12.65
C TYR A 113 17.27 -0.77 14.10
N GLY A 114 17.75 -1.79 14.82
CA GLY A 114 18.14 -1.71 16.23
C GLY A 114 17.26 -2.59 17.12
N PHE A 115 17.66 -2.75 18.38
CA PHE A 115 16.81 -3.39 19.39
C PHE A 115 15.98 -2.32 20.10
N TYR A 116 14.67 -2.53 20.16
CA TYR A 116 13.73 -1.68 20.88
C TYR A 116 12.81 -2.58 21.72
N ALA A 117 12.65 -2.28 23.00
CA ALA A 117 11.78 -3.07 23.88
C ALA A 117 10.30 -2.69 23.74
N LYS A 118 10.00 -1.48 23.27
CA LYS A 118 8.66 -0.90 23.16
C LYS A 118 8.42 -0.31 21.77
N GLU A 119 7.15 -0.20 21.41
CA GLU A 119 6.73 0.51 20.20
C GLU A 119 7.02 2.02 20.32
N LYS A 120 7.16 2.68 19.18
CA LYS A 120 7.33 4.13 19.07
C LYS A 120 6.24 4.71 18.19
N HIS A 121 5.99 6.01 18.37
CA HIS A 121 5.05 6.75 17.55
C HIS A 121 5.69 7.24 16.26
N PHE A 122 4.94 7.15 15.17
CA PHE A 122 5.31 7.62 13.85
C PHE A 122 4.18 8.43 13.23
N MET A 123 4.54 9.45 12.45
CA MET A 123 3.65 10.10 11.50
C MET A 123 3.68 9.31 10.19
N LYS A 124 2.55 8.72 9.80
CA LYS A 124 2.33 8.13 8.49
C LYS A 124 1.83 9.22 7.54
N ILE A 125 2.66 9.61 6.57
CA ILE A 125 2.41 10.72 5.64
C ILE A 125 2.03 10.13 4.28
N TYR A 126 0.77 10.32 3.88
CA TYR A 126 0.28 9.93 2.56
C TYR A 126 0.43 11.06 1.55
N LEU A 127 0.85 10.75 0.33
CA LEU A 127 1.10 11.70 -0.75
C LEU A 127 0.18 11.44 -1.94
N TYR A 128 -0.14 12.48 -2.71
CA TYR A 128 -0.93 12.31 -3.95
C TYR A 128 -0.09 11.72 -5.10
N ASN A 129 1.18 12.10 -5.20
CA ASN A 129 2.05 11.70 -6.30
C ASN A 129 3.20 10.80 -5.82
N PRO A 130 3.24 9.51 -6.21
CA PRO A 130 4.33 8.59 -5.89
C PRO A 130 5.73 9.09 -6.25
N GLN A 131 5.84 9.90 -7.31
CA GLN A 131 7.13 10.42 -7.78
C GLN A 131 7.75 11.43 -6.82
N MET A 132 6.96 12.03 -5.93
CA MET A 132 7.44 13.06 -4.99
C MET A 132 8.06 12.47 -3.72
N ILE A 133 7.88 11.17 -3.46
CA ILE A 133 8.36 10.48 -2.24
C ILE A 133 9.85 10.76 -1.98
N LYS A 134 10.71 10.55 -2.99
CA LYS A 134 12.16 10.74 -2.83
C LYS A 134 12.54 12.17 -2.45
N ARG A 135 11.93 13.17 -3.12
CA ARG A 135 12.16 14.59 -2.83
C ARG A 135 11.68 14.97 -1.44
N VAL A 136 10.53 14.44 -1.01
CA VAL A 136 10.01 14.67 0.35
C VAL A 136 10.96 14.07 1.38
N CYS A 137 11.51 12.87 1.15
CA CYS A 137 12.52 12.29 2.03
C CYS A 137 13.78 13.16 2.13
N GLU A 138 14.29 13.69 1.02
CA GLU A 138 15.45 14.59 0.98
C GLU A 138 15.19 15.88 1.79
N LEU A 139 14.02 16.52 1.60
CA LEU A 139 13.63 17.73 2.33
C LEU A 139 13.44 17.51 3.83
N LEU A 140 12.94 16.33 4.22
CA LEU A 140 12.81 15.94 5.62
C LEU A 140 14.20 15.73 6.25
N GLN A 141 15.15 15.12 5.53
CA GLN A 141 16.51 14.89 6.01
C GLN A 141 17.35 16.17 6.05
N SER A 142 17.17 17.09 5.11
CA SER A 142 17.93 18.34 5.08
C SER A 142 17.55 19.32 6.20
N GLY A 143 16.41 19.10 6.87
CA GLY A 143 15.90 20.01 7.89
C GLY A 143 15.01 21.13 7.35
N ALA A 144 14.72 21.14 6.04
CA ALA A 144 13.87 22.15 5.40
C ALA A 144 12.45 22.20 5.98
N VAL A 145 11.95 21.07 6.46
CA VAL A 145 10.60 20.94 7.03
C VAL A 145 10.65 21.16 8.55
N MET A 146 9.83 22.09 9.06
CA MET A 146 9.73 22.40 10.50
C MET A 146 11.04 22.82 11.18
N ASN A 147 12.09 23.16 10.41
CA ASN A 147 13.45 23.43 10.90
C ASN A 147 14.02 22.28 11.75
N ARG A 148 13.75 21.04 11.34
CA ARG A 148 14.15 19.82 12.05
C ARG A 148 14.54 18.74 11.06
N THR A 149 15.64 18.05 11.34
CA THR A 149 16.02 16.86 10.60
C THR A 149 15.18 15.68 11.05
N TYR A 150 14.42 15.13 10.11
CA TYR A 150 13.66 13.91 10.28
C TYR A 150 14.36 12.76 9.57
N GLN A 151 14.25 11.54 10.13
CA GLN A 151 14.68 10.31 9.46
C GLN A 151 13.47 9.61 8.85
N PRO A 152 13.25 9.68 7.51
CA PRO A 152 12.16 8.98 6.86
C PRO A 152 12.42 7.48 6.86
N HIS A 153 11.38 6.71 7.14
CA HIS A 153 11.36 5.26 7.10
C HIS A 153 10.52 4.80 5.91
N GLU A 154 10.91 3.67 5.30
CA GLU A 154 10.25 3.03 4.15
C GLU A 154 10.15 3.88 2.86
N GLY A 155 10.71 5.09 2.81
CA GLY A 155 10.68 5.94 1.60
C GLY A 155 11.46 5.40 0.40
N HIS A 156 12.23 4.32 0.58
CA HIS A 156 12.94 3.63 -0.50
C HIS A 156 12.07 2.56 -1.19
N ILE A 157 10.96 2.14 -0.58
CA ILE A 157 10.08 1.10 -1.11
C ILE A 157 9.26 1.71 -2.26
N PRO A 158 9.34 1.17 -3.50
CA PRO A 158 8.56 1.68 -4.62
C PRO A 158 7.06 1.55 -4.38
N TYR A 159 6.28 2.52 -4.87
CA TYR A 159 4.82 2.58 -4.68
C TYR A 159 4.07 1.30 -5.09
N LEU A 160 4.37 0.71 -6.25
CA LEU A 160 3.75 -0.55 -6.66
C LEU A 160 4.13 -1.70 -5.73
N LEU A 161 5.34 -1.69 -5.17
CA LEU A 161 5.77 -2.71 -4.22
C LEU A 161 5.06 -2.53 -2.86
N GLN A 162 4.84 -1.29 -2.42
CA GLN A 162 4.02 -1.01 -1.22
C GLN A 162 2.62 -1.62 -1.38
N LEU A 163 1.95 -1.38 -2.51
CA LEU A 163 0.65 -2.01 -2.81
C LEU A 163 0.72 -3.55 -2.72
N PHE A 164 1.75 -4.15 -3.30
CA PHE A 164 1.85 -5.62 -3.34
C PHE A 164 2.08 -6.20 -1.94
N ILE A 165 2.87 -5.52 -1.11
CA ILE A 165 3.07 -5.91 0.29
C ILE A 165 1.76 -5.76 1.07
N ASP A 166 1.11 -4.60 0.94
CA ASP A 166 -0.10 -4.28 1.68
C ASP A 166 -1.25 -5.24 1.38
N TYR A 167 -1.46 -5.59 0.12
CA TYR A 167 -2.60 -6.43 -0.28
C TYR A 167 -2.22 -7.89 -0.53
N ASN A 168 -1.03 -8.32 -0.10
CA ASN A 168 -0.55 -9.70 -0.27
C ASN A 168 -0.56 -10.17 -1.74
N LEU A 169 -0.08 -9.33 -2.64
CA LEU A 169 -0.07 -9.58 -4.08
C LEU A 169 1.30 -10.05 -4.56
N TYR A 170 1.29 -10.91 -5.57
CA TYR A 170 2.49 -11.49 -6.15
C TYR A 170 2.44 -11.42 -7.68
N GLY A 171 3.60 -11.18 -8.29
CA GLY A 171 3.72 -11.24 -9.75
C GLY A 171 3.30 -12.61 -10.29
N MET A 172 2.62 -12.62 -11.44
CA MET A 172 2.05 -13.82 -12.08
C MET A 172 0.99 -14.59 -11.28
N ASN A 173 0.61 -14.11 -10.09
CA ASN A 173 -0.48 -14.66 -9.29
C ASN A 173 -1.81 -13.95 -9.62
N LEU A 174 -2.92 -14.48 -9.09
CA LEU A 174 -4.26 -13.93 -9.24
C LEU A 174 -4.53 -12.88 -8.14
N ILE A 175 -4.95 -11.68 -8.53
CA ILE A 175 -5.66 -10.76 -7.65
C ILE A 175 -7.14 -11.13 -7.65
N THR A 176 -7.73 -11.30 -6.48
CA THR A 176 -9.14 -11.67 -6.29
C THR A 176 -9.90 -10.49 -5.71
N LEU A 177 -10.98 -10.09 -6.38
CA LEU A 177 -11.77 -8.90 -6.07
C LEU A 177 -13.19 -9.27 -5.68
N GLY A 178 -13.65 -8.71 -4.56
CA GLY A 178 -15.01 -8.86 -4.04
C GLY A 178 -16.05 -8.12 -4.90
N ALA A 179 -15.81 -6.84 -5.15
CA ALA A 179 -16.63 -5.97 -5.98
C ALA A 179 -15.79 -5.30 -7.09
N VAL A 180 -16.45 -5.08 -8.23
CA VAL A 180 -15.84 -4.47 -9.41
C VAL A 180 -16.87 -3.65 -10.20
N LYS A 181 -16.39 -2.69 -10.98
CA LYS A 181 -17.17 -1.91 -11.93
C LYS A 181 -16.55 -2.01 -13.32
N PHE A 182 -17.35 -2.08 -14.38
CA PHE A 182 -16.89 -2.27 -15.75
C PHE A 182 -16.95 -0.96 -16.53
N ARG A 183 -15.92 -0.69 -17.33
CA ARG A 183 -15.94 0.40 -18.32
C ARG A 183 -16.45 -0.14 -19.66
N ARG A 184 -17.38 0.57 -20.29
CA ARG A 184 -17.84 0.24 -21.66
C ARG A 184 -17.22 1.19 -22.67
N SER A 185 -16.88 0.64 -23.83
CA SER A 185 -16.62 1.49 -25.00
C SER A 185 -17.97 2.07 -25.43
N GLN A 186 -18.13 3.39 -25.33
CA GLN A 186 -19.23 4.06 -26.00
C GLN A 186 -19.05 3.79 -27.50
N SER A 187 -19.92 2.97 -28.09
CA SER A 187 -20.12 3.05 -29.52
C SER A 187 -20.66 4.45 -29.76
N LYS A 188 -19.81 5.38 -30.23
CA LYS A 188 -20.32 6.62 -30.85
C LYS A 188 -21.42 6.17 -31.80
N GLY A 189 -22.66 6.55 -31.51
CA GLY A 189 -23.82 6.09 -32.25
C GLY A 189 -23.53 6.24 -33.73
N GLU A 190 -23.56 5.14 -34.46
CA GLU A 190 -23.73 5.24 -35.90
C GLU A 190 -25.01 6.05 -36.12
N PRO A 191 -24.98 7.10 -36.97
CA PRO A 191 -26.20 7.81 -37.29
C PRO A 191 -27.23 6.81 -37.83
N PRO A 192 -28.53 6.99 -37.54
CA PRO A 192 -29.55 6.04 -37.98
C PRO A 192 -29.45 5.89 -39.50
N ALA A 193 -29.13 4.67 -39.94
CA ALA A 193 -29.04 4.35 -41.36
C ALA A 193 -30.37 4.69 -42.03
N GLU A 194 -30.32 5.61 -43.00
CA GLU A 194 -31.49 5.92 -43.83
C GLU A 194 -31.97 4.68 -44.59
N PRO A 195 -33.30 4.52 -44.79
CA PRO A 195 -33.81 3.36 -45.48
C PRO A 195 -33.63 3.52 -47.00
N ASN A 196 -33.15 2.44 -47.60
CA ASN A 196 -33.18 2.08 -49.02
C ASN A 196 -32.11 2.68 -49.95
N ARG A 197 -31.25 1.79 -50.46
CA ARG A 197 -31.12 1.52 -51.89
C ARG A 197 -30.63 0.09 -52.13
N THR A 198 -31.42 -0.65 -52.90
CA THR A 198 -31.18 -1.97 -53.49
C THR A 198 -29.95 -1.98 -54.42
N GLY A 199 -29.10 -3.00 -54.30
CA GLY A 199 -28.13 -3.33 -55.36
C GLY A 199 -26.88 -4.11 -54.95
N THR A 200 -26.96 -5.44 -55.02
CA THR A 200 -25.90 -6.40 -55.43
C THR A 200 -24.52 -6.47 -54.73
N SER A 201 -24.33 -7.61 -54.06
CA SER A 201 -23.15 -8.48 -53.98
C SER A 201 -21.83 -7.95 -53.41
N SER A 202 -21.58 -8.27 -52.14
CA SER A 202 -20.25 -8.66 -51.65
C SER A 202 -20.38 -9.64 -50.48
N LEU A 203 -19.63 -10.74 -50.57
CA LEU A 203 -19.60 -11.88 -49.66
C LEU A 203 -19.39 -11.48 -48.18
N PRO A 204 -20.01 -12.17 -47.21
CA PRO A 204 -19.64 -11.98 -45.80
C PRO A 204 -18.27 -12.63 -45.54
N SER A 205 -17.32 -11.84 -45.03
CA SER A 205 -16.07 -12.37 -44.49
C SER A 205 -16.39 -13.22 -43.26
N ILE A 206 -16.29 -14.53 -43.43
CA ILE A 206 -16.38 -15.51 -42.36
C ILE A 206 -15.19 -15.29 -41.43
N SER A 207 -15.43 -14.72 -40.24
CA SER A 207 -14.50 -14.86 -39.12
C SER A 207 -14.52 -16.34 -38.71
N PRO A 208 -13.39 -17.07 -38.77
CA PRO A 208 -13.35 -18.43 -38.25
C PRO A 208 -13.53 -18.33 -36.73
N TRP A 209 -14.06 -19.38 -36.09
CA TRP A 209 -14.31 -19.48 -34.64
C TRP A 209 -15.63 -18.86 -34.16
N LYS A 210 -16.75 -19.30 -34.73
CA LYS A 210 -18.02 -19.44 -33.98
C LYS A 210 -18.33 -20.93 -33.85
N SER A 211 -18.10 -21.49 -32.68
CA SER A 211 -18.63 -22.82 -32.31
C SER A 211 -20.04 -22.63 -31.75
N PRO A 212 -21.03 -23.46 -32.14
CA PRO A 212 -22.36 -23.39 -31.57
C PRO A 212 -22.36 -24.09 -30.21
N CYS A 213 -22.58 -23.36 -29.11
CA CYS A 213 -22.75 -23.97 -27.80
C CYS A 213 -24.24 -24.14 -27.50
N MET A 214 -24.66 -25.40 -27.40
CA MET A 214 -25.98 -25.80 -26.91
C MET A 214 -26.09 -25.50 -25.42
N SER A 215 -27.11 -24.73 -25.05
CA SER A 215 -27.53 -24.56 -23.66
C SER A 215 -28.09 -25.89 -23.13
N THR A 216 -27.33 -26.57 -22.28
CA THR A 216 -27.89 -27.54 -21.32
C THR A 216 -27.31 -27.25 -19.95
N LEU A 217 -28.14 -26.64 -19.11
CA LEU A 217 -27.97 -26.56 -17.67
C LEU A 217 -28.16 -27.96 -17.09
N ASN A 218 -27.15 -28.47 -16.37
CA ASN A 218 -27.31 -29.48 -15.32
C ASN A 218 -26.08 -29.48 -14.39
N ASP A 219 -26.26 -28.76 -13.30
CA ASP A 219 -25.99 -29.08 -11.88
C ASP A 219 -24.75 -29.86 -11.38
N SER A 220 -24.20 -29.31 -10.28
CA SER A 220 -23.53 -29.97 -9.14
C SER A 220 -22.02 -30.31 -9.18
N THR A 221 -21.16 -29.29 -9.06
CA THR A 221 -19.81 -29.41 -8.43
C THR A 221 -19.49 -28.16 -7.60
N PRO A 222 -18.99 -28.26 -6.35
CA PRO A 222 -18.57 -27.11 -5.55
C PRO A 222 -17.16 -26.67 -5.94
N GLY A 223 -17.02 -26.17 -7.16
CA GLY A 223 -15.85 -25.45 -7.65
C GLY A 223 -16.37 -24.18 -8.33
N GLY A 224 -15.98 -23.01 -7.80
CA GLY A 224 -16.56 -21.72 -8.21
C GLY A 224 -16.68 -21.60 -9.72
N ALA A 225 -17.91 -21.40 -10.22
CA ALA A 225 -18.20 -21.27 -11.63
C ALA A 225 -17.29 -20.17 -12.22
N THR A 226 -16.42 -20.54 -13.15
CA THR A 226 -15.60 -19.58 -13.86
C THR A 226 -16.48 -18.85 -14.86
N VAL A 227 -16.86 -17.62 -14.52
CA VAL A 227 -17.76 -16.80 -15.33
C VAL A 227 -16.96 -16.08 -16.40
N ARG A 228 -17.32 -16.32 -17.66
CA ARG A 228 -16.91 -15.48 -18.79
C ARG A 228 -17.76 -14.21 -18.80
N TRP A 229 -17.11 -13.05 -18.82
CA TRP A 229 -17.78 -11.75 -18.82
C TRP A 229 -17.91 -11.23 -20.25
N ASP A 230 -19.14 -11.06 -20.71
CA ASP A 230 -19.48 -10.54 -22.03
C ASP A 230 -20.38 -9.31 -21.88
N LYS A 231 -20.53 -8.52 -22.94
CA LYS A 231 -21.36 -7.30 -22.91
C LYS A 231 -22.79 -7.56 -22.42
N ASP A 232 -23.32 -8.72 -22.77
CA ASP A 232 -24.70 -9.14 -22.47
C ASP A 232 -24.83 -9.77 -21.07
N THR A 233 -23.73 -10.26 -20.49
CA THR A 233 -23.74 -10.89 -19.15
C THR A 233 -23.39 -9.91 -18.03
N ILE A 234 -22.77 -8.77 -18.34
CA ILE A 234 -22.45 -7.72 -17.37
C ILE A 234 -23.73 -6.94 -17.01
N PRO A 235 -24.18 -6.96 -15.74
CA PRO A 235 -25.31 -6.17 -15.28
C PRO A 235 -25.05 -4.66 -15.46
N CYS A 236 -26.05 -3.91 -15.92
CA CYS A 236 -25.92 -2.45 -16.12
C CYS A 236 -25.55 -1.71 -14.82
N SER A 237 -25.95 -2.23 -13.65
CA SER A 237 -25.59 -1.66 -12.34
C SER A 237 -24.10 -1.73 -12.00
N LEU A 238 -23.35 -2.60 -12.69
CA LEU A 238 -21.90 -2.70 -12.55
C LEU A 238 -21.16 -1.86 -13.57
N VAL A 239 -21.84 -1.18 -14.49
CA VAL A 239 -21.20 -0.36 -15.52
C VAL A 239 -20.98 1.07 -15.01
N LEU A 240 -19.84 1.65 -15.35
CA LEU A 240 -19.58 3.09 -15.18
C LEU A 240 -19.96 3.80 -16.48
N ASP A 241 -21.03 4.59 -16.45
CA ASP A 241 -21.51 5.30 -17.63
C ASP A 241 -20.66 6.53 -17.98
N ASP A 242 -20.11 7.19 -16.96
CA ASP A 242 -19.36 8.46 -17.08
C ASP A 242 -17.85 8.28 -17.29
N VAL A 243 -17.36 7.04 -17.34
CA VAL A 243 -15.91 6.75 -17.40
C VAL A 243 -15.57 6.05 -18.70
N GLU A 244 -14.82 6.75 -19.55
CA GLU A 244 -14.36 6.20 -20.81
C GLU A 244 -13.27 5.13 -20.62
N ARG A 245 -13.27 4.20 -21.57
CA ARG A 245 -12.31 3.11 -21.66
C ARG A 245 -10.94 3.63 -22.12
N GLN A 246 -9.86 3.16 -21.50
CA GLN A 246 -8.48 3.62 -21.75
C GLN A 246 -7.55 2.54 -22.29
N SER A 247 -8.00 1.28 -22.36
CA SER A 247 -7.19 0.14 -22.81
C SER A 247 -7.77 -0.53 -24.06
N THR A 248 -6.95 -1.36 -24.70
CA THR A 248 -7.33 -2.25 -25.81
C THR A 248 -7.70 -3.68 -25.35
N CYS A 249 -7.75 -3.93 -24.03
CA CYS A 249 -8.07 -5.23 -23.44
C CYS A 249 -9.52 -5.69 -23.71
N GLU A 250 -9.82 -6.98 -23.60
CA GLU A 250 -11.21 -7.44 -23.79
C GLU A 250 -12.12 -6.88 -22.69
N LEU A 251 -11.63 -6.91 -21.45
CA LEU A 251 -12.29 -6.36 -20.26
C LEU A 251 -11.51 -5.16 -19.74
N GLU A 252 -12.23 -4.14 -19.30
CA GLU A 252 -11.68 -3.02 -18.53
C GLU A 252 -12.55 -2.77 -17.33
N VAL A 253 -11.91 -2.77 -16.16
CA VAL A 253 -12.58 -2.91 -14.87
C VAL A 253 -11.92 -1.99 -13.85
N ASP A 254 -12.72 -1.39 -13.00
CA ASP A 254 -12.32 -0.60 -11.84
C ASP A 254 -12.67 -1.35 -10.55
N ALA A 255 -11.78 -1.30 -9.58
CA ALA A 255 -12.00 -1.81 -8.24
C ALA A 255 -11.40 -0.85 -7.22
N VAL A 256 -11.96 -0.85 -6.01
CA VAL A 256 -11.37 -0.12 -4.89
C VAL A 256 -10.47 -1.08 -4.12
N ALA A 257 -9.37 -0.57 -3.57
CA ALA A 257 -8.38 -1.40 -2.90
C ALA A 257 -8.95 -2.23 -1.73
N VAL A 258 -9.99 -1.73 -1.05
CA VAL A 258 -10.72 -2.45 0.02
C VAL A 258 -11.37 -3.76 -0.47
N ASP A 259 -11.68 -3.86 -1.76
CA ASP A 259 -12.30 -5.05 -2.35
C ASP A 259 -11.27 -6.15 -2.69
N ILE A 260 -9.98 -5.92 -2.47
CA ILE A 260 -8.93 -6.92 -2.71
C ILE A 260 -8.94 -7.95 -1.56
N LEU A 261 -9.25 -9.20 -1.90
CA LEU A 261 -9.47 -10.26 -0.92
C LEU A 261 -8.19 -11.02 -0.52
N ASN A 262 -7.10 -10.89 -1.29
CA ASN A 262 -5.84 -11.61 -1.08
C ASN A 262 -5.20 -11.38 0.31
N ARG A 263 -5.49 -10.24 0.95
CA ARG A 263 -4.97 -9.92 2.29
C ARG A 263 -5.54 -10.85 3.37
N LEU A 264 -6.74 -11.41 3.16
CA LEU A 264 -7.37 -12.36 4.10
C LEU A 264 -6.54 -13.64 4.28
N ASP A 265 -5.67 -13.96 3.30
CA ASP A 265 -4.83 -15.16 3.35
C ASP A 265 -3.65 -15.02 4.33
N ILE A 266 -3.27 -13.79 4.72
CA ILE A 266 -2.09 -13.52 5.57
C ILE A 266 -2.21 -14.24 6.92
N GLU A 267 -3.35 -14.15 7.60
CA GLU A 267 -3.54 -14.74 8.93
C GLU A 267 -3.34 -16.26 8.90
N SER A 268 -3.79 -16.91 7.81
CA SER A 268 -3.68 -18.36 7.62
C SER A 268 -2.27 -18.85 7.29
N GLN A 269 -1.36 -17.95 6.90
CA GLN A 269 -0.02 -18.27 6.39
C GLN A 269 1.13 -17.74 7.27
N THR A 270 0.82 -17.29 8.49
CA THR A 270 1.81 -16.72 9.42
C THR A 270 3.03 -17.64 9.58
N GLY A 271 4.22 -17.10 9.32
CA GLY A 271 5.49 -17.82 9.46
C GLY A 271 5.90 -18.70 8.27
N ARG A 272 5.18 -18.66 7.15
CA ARG A 272 5.54 -19.34 5.90
C ARG A 272 5.70 -18.34 4.77
N ASN A 273 6.67 -18.58 3.89
CA ASN A 273 6.80 -17.82 2.64
C ASN A 273 5.92 -18.50 1.57
N PRO A 274 4.88 -17.83 1.03
CA PRO A 274 3.95 -18.46 0.09
C PRO A 274 4.62 -18.91 -1.21
N GLY A 275 5.65 -18.19 -1.67
CA GLY A 275 6.45 -18.58 -2.83
C GLY A 275 7.22 -19.89 -2.59
N LEU A 276 7.85 -20.04 -1.42
CA LEU A 276 8.51 -21.30 -1.05
C LEU A 276 7.51 -22.44 -0.88
N GLN A 277 6.32 -22.15 -0.35
CA GLN A 277 5.26 -23.14 -0.22
C GLN A 277 4.83 -23.69 -1.58
N ALA A 278 4.58 -22.83 -2.56
CA ALA A 278 4.19 -23.24 -3.91
C ALA A 278 5.28 -24.09 -4.58
N ILE A 279 6.56 -23.69 -4.45
CA ILE A 279 7.70 -24.48 -4.96
C ILE A 279 7.73 -25.86 -4.29
N TRP A 280 7.42 -25.93 -2.99
CA TRP A 280 7.45 -27.19 -2.27
C TRP A 280 6.30 -28.12 -2.59
N GLU A 281 5.13 -27.56 -2.86
CA GLU A 281 3.97 -28.31 -3.35
C GLU A 281 4.24 -28.89 -4.75
N ASP A 282 4.85 -28.11 -5.64
CA ASP A 282 5.26 -28.55 -6.98
C ASP A 282 6.30 -29.67 -6.92
N GLU A 283 7.33 -29.54 -6.07
CA GLU A 283 8.32 -30.60 -5.87
C GLU A 283 7.68 -31.89 -5.32
N LYS A 284 6.77 -31.78 -4.34
CA LYS A 284 6.04 -32.93 -3.82
C LYS A 284 5.19 -33.58 -4.91
N GLN A 285 4.60 -32.80 -5.82
CA GLN A 285 3.84 -33.33 -6.94
C GLN A 285 4.73 -34.08 -7.93
N ARG A 286 5.83 -33.47 -8.37
CA ARG A 286 6.82 -34.09 -9.25
C ARG A 286 7.33 -35.44 -8.70
N ARG A 287 7.55 -35.53 -7.38
CA ARG A 287 7.94 -36.78 -6.73
C ARG A 287 6.85 -37.84 -6.76
N ARG A 288 5.58 -37.45 -6.52
CA ARG A 288 4.43 -38.36 -6.63
C ARG A 288 4.31 -38.93 -8.04
N GLU A 289 4.47 -38.08 -9.06
CA GLU A 289 4.43 -38.48 -10.47
C GLU A 289 5.56 -39.46 -10.83
N ASN A 290 6.73 -39.31 -10.19
CA ASN A 290 7.88 -40.21 -10.35
C ASN A 290 7.88 -41.41 -9.40
N ASN A 291 6.79 -41.68 -8.67
CA ASN A 291 6.68 -42.74 -7.66
C ASN A 291 7.77 -42.68 -6.56
N GLN A 292 8.22 -41.47 -6.20
CA GLN A 292 9.18 -41.21 -5.13
C GLN A 292 8.46 -40.77 -3.83
N PRO A 293 9.08 -40.96 -2.65
CA PRO A 293 8.51 -40.46 -1.40
C PRO A 293 8.44 -38.92 -1.39
N SER A 294 7.28 -38.39 -1.03
CA SER A 294 6.99 -36.95 -0.99
C SER A 294 7.33 -36.26 0.34
N GLN A 295 7.75 -37.02 1.36
CA GLN A 295 8.24 -36.50 2.63
C GLN A 295 9.70 -36.09 2.47
N ILE A 296 9.98 -34.81 2.70
CA ILE A 296 11.32 -34.25 2.59
C ILE A 296 11.63 -33.62 3.94
N GLU A 297 12.45 -34.31 4.72
CA GLU A 297 12.88 -33.83 6.03
C GLU A 297 14.16 -33.00 5.87
N PRO A 298 14.25 -31.84 6.54
CA PRO A 298 15.52 -31.12 6.59
C PRO A 298 16.58 -32.00 7.25
N PRO A 299 17.83 -31.97 6.78
CA PRO A 299 18.91 -32.72 7.43
C PRO A 299 19.06 -32.25 8.88
N HIS A 300 19.54 -33.14 9.75
CA HIS A 300 19.87 -32.77 11.12
C HIS A 300 20.89 -31.62 11.14
N SER A 301 20.67 -30.66 12.04
CA SER A 301 21.66 -29.62 12.29
C SER A 301 22.97 -30.27 12.75
N GLN A 302 24.11 -29.73 12.30
CA GLN A 302 25.40 -30.19 12.78
C GLN A 302 25.52 -29.96 14.29
N ASP A 303 26.19 -30.87 14.99
CA ASP A 303 26.49 -30.70 16.40
C ASP A 303 27.35 -29.44 16.60
N ARG A 304 26.91 -28.56 17.49
CA ARG A 304 27.68 -27.37 17.85
C ARG A 304 28.87 -27.79 18.71
N VAL A 305 30.03 -27.94 18.08
CA VAL A 305 31.29 -28.19 18.81
C VAL A 305 31.67 -26.92 19.57
N SER A 306 31.96 -27.05 20.86
CA SER A 306 32.49 -25.95 21.67
C SER A 306 33.85 -25.53 21.10
N ALA A 307 33.89 -24.40 20.38
CA ALA A 307 35.12 -23.83 19.89
C ALA A 307 35.93 -23.22 21.05
N ALA A 308 37.26 -23.26 20.97
CA ALA A 308 38.11 -22.55 21.92
C ALA A 308 37.91 -21.03 21.71
N PRO A 309 37.82 -20.23 22.79
CA PRO A 309 37.57 -18.81 22.67
C PRO A 309 38.71 -18.12 21.93
N THR A 310 38.36 -17.29 20.96
CA THR A 310 39.36 -16.52 20.19
C THR A 310 39.88 -15.34 21.01
N GLU A 311 41.05 -14.80 20.65
CA GLU A 311 41.56 -13.56 21.28
C GLU A 311 40.56 -12.40 21.12
N SER A 312 39.95 -12.27 19.94
CA SER A 312 38.92 -11.26 19.65
C SER A 312 37.67 -11.41 20.53
N GLU A 313 37.24 -12.64 20.82
CA GLU A 313 36.13 -12.91 21.72
C GLU A 313 36.44 -12.41 23.13
N ASN A 314 37.63 -12.69 23.64
CA ASN A 314 38.07 -12.21 24.94
C ASN A 314 38.11 -10.67 25.01
N ILE A 315 38.53 -10.01 23.91
CA ILE A 315 38.53 -8.55 23.80
C ILE A 315 37.09 -8.00 23.82
N PHE A 316 36.18 -8.56 23.01
CA PHE A 316 34.78 -8.10 22.97
C PHE A 316 34.03 -8.39 24.26
N ILE A 317 34.26 -9.54 24.91
CA ILE A 317 33.68 -9.84 26.24
C ILE A 317 34.17 -8.84 27.28
N ARG A 318 35.46 -8.47 27.25
CA ARG A 318 36.00 -7.45 28.16
C ARG A 318 35.34 -6.09 27.90
N ARG A 319 35.23 -5.67 26.63
CA ARG A 319 34.57 -4.42 26.27
C ARG A 319 33.09 -4.40 26.66
N LEU A 320 32.37 -5.51 26.46
CA LEU A 320 30.98 -5.64 26.89
C LEU A 320 30.85 -5.48 28.41
N LYS A 321 31.73 -6.11 29.19
CA LYS A 321 31.76 -5.96 30.65
C LYS A 321 32.06 -4.52 31.08
N GLU A 322 32.90 -3.80 30.35
CA GLU A 322 33.15 -2.37 30.60
C GLU A 322 31.90 -1.54 30.33
N ILE A 323 31.24 -1.75 29.18
CA ILE A 323 30.00 -1.06 28.82
C ILE A 323 28.92 -1.33 29.87
N LEU A 324 28.76 -2.58 30.32
CA LEU A 324 27.79 -2.94 31.36
C LEU A 324 28.06 -2.19 32.68
N LYS A 325 29.33 -2.10 33.09
CA LYS A 325 29.73 -1.31 34.27
C LYS A 325 29.51 0.18 34.10
N GLU A 326 29.77 0.72 32.90
CA GLU A 326 29.50 2.13 32.57
C GLU A 326 27.98 2.42 32.59
N SER A 327 27.14 1.46 32.19
CA SER A 327 25.68 1.59 32.19
C SER A 327 25.00 1.32 33.53
N GLU A 328 25.62 0.55 34.44
CA GLU A 328 25.05 0.18 35.75
C GLU A 328 24.99 1.34 36.78
N PHE A 329 25.25 2.61 36.42
CA PHE A 329 25.24 3.73 37.39
C PHE A 329 24.51 5.01 36.90
N LYS A 330 23.30 4.83 36.36
CA LYS A 330 22.24 5.87 36.33
C LYS A 330 20.94 5.46 37.03
N MET A 331 20.91 4.34 37.74
CA MET A 331 19.84 4.05 38.70
C MET A 331 20.12 4.83 39.99
N THR A 332 19.34 5.86 40.25
CA THR A 332 19.29 6.51 41.57
C THR A 332 18.62 5.54 42.54
N PRO A 333 19.19 5.30 43.74
CA PRO A 333 18.61 4.38 44.70
C PRO A 333 17.54 5.11 45.51
N ASP A 334 16.30 5.14 45.02
CA ASP A 334 15.16 5.43 45.89
C ASP A 334 14.48 4.11 46.30
N SER A 335 14.56 3.91 47.61
CA SER A 335 13.99 2.88 48.47
C SER A 335 12.77 2.09 47.96
N SER A 336 12.95 0.76 48.04
CA SER A 336 12.04 -0.27 48.57
C SER A 336 10.72 -0.59 47.85
N GLU A 337 10.61 -1.90 47.58
CA GLU A 337 9.42 -2.74 47.34
C GLU A 337 9.02 -3.01 45.87
N ASP A 338 9.49 -4.17 45.39
CA ASP A 338 8.82 -5.14 44.52
C ASP A 338 7.77 -4.59 43.52
N ASN A 339 8.26 -4.14 42.36
CA ASN A 339 7.66 -4.32 41.03
C ASN A 339 8.56 -3.62 39.98
N GLU A 340 9.71 -4.22 39.64
CA GLU A 340 10.56 -3.67 38.58
C GLU A 340 10.13 -4.21 37.21
N GLU A 341 9.26 -3.45 36.54
CA GLU A 341 9.21 -3.46 35.07
C GLU A 341 10.58 -3.02 34.54
N PHE A 342 11.24 -3.90 33.79
CA PHE A 342 12.53 -3.67 33.16
C PHE A 342 12.45 -2.40 32.26
N SER A 343 12.96 -1.27 32.75
CA SER A 343 13.01 -0.01 31.99
C SER A 343 13.97 -0.19 30.81
N GLY A 344 13.43 -0.31 29.60
CA GLY A 344 14.12 -0.65 28.35
C GLY A 344 15.08 0.41 27.80
N GLU A 345 15.82 1.12 28.64
CA GLU A 345 16.74 2.21 28.28
C GLU A 345 18.13 1.70 27.82
N ILE A 346 18.18 0.67 26.97
CA ILE A 346 19.44 0.26 26.33
C ILE A 346 19.23 0.25 24.81
N SER A 347 18.94 1.42 24.25
CA SER A 347 19.05 1.67 22.81
C SER A 347 20.21 2.63 22.53
N LEU A 348 20.98 2.38 21.48
CA LEU A 348 22.07 3.26 21.01
C LEU A 348 21.57 4.62 20.50
N HIS A 349 20.24 4.77 20.37
CA HIS A 349 19.58 6.02 20.02
C HIS A 349 18.94 6.60 21.29
N PRO A 350 19.24 7.86 21.67
CA PRO A 350 18.64 8.46 22.87
C PRO A 350 17.12 8.42 22.78
N ASP A 351 16.51 7.70 23.71
CA ASP A 351 15.07 7.67 23.90
C ASP A 351 14.66 9.00 24.54
N HIS A 352 14.30 9.97 23.71
CA HIS A 352 13.42 11.03 24.17
C HIS A 352 12.08 10.37 24.46
N LEU A 353 11.86 10.04 25.74
CA LEU A 353 10.64 9.44 26.29
C LEU A 353 9.40 10.08 25.63
N THR A 354 8.77 9.33 24.72
CA THR A 354 7.42 9.64 24.27
C THR A 354 6.50 9.39 25.48
N PRO A 355 5.71 10.38 25.93
CA PRO A 355 4.76 10.15 27.02
C PRO A 355 3.80 9.02 26.66
N ASP A 356 3.52 8.11 27.60
CA ASP A 356 2.50 7.06 27.48
C ASP A 356 1.09 7.69 27.42
N LEU A 357 0.69 8.23 26.27
CA LEU A 357 -0.64 8.83 26.10
C LEU A 357 -1.20 8.65 24.68
N SER A 358 -2.41 8.07 24.65
CA SER A 358 -3.36 7.80 23.55
C SER A 358 -3.16 6.51 22.74
N PRO A 359 -4.20 5.65 22.61
CA PRO A 359 -4.15 4.48 21.74
C PRO A 359 -4.04 4.95 20.28
N CYS A 360 -2.89 4.71 19.68
CA CYS A 360 -2.64 4.97 18.27
C CYS A 360 -2.93 3.73 17.43
N THR A 361 -3.30 3.93 16.16
CA THR A 361 -3.51 2.83 15.22
C THR A 361 -2.18 2.12 14.95
N PRO A 362 -2.13 0.78 14.90
CA PRO A 362 -0.93 0.05 14.52
C PRO A 362 -0.44 0.44 13.11
N ALA A 363 0.87 0.56 12.91
CA ALA A 363 1.46 0.98 11.63
C ALA A 363 1.18 0.01 10.47
N ASN A 364 0.97 -1.27 10.78
CA ASN A 364 0.62 -2.32 9.80
C ASN A 364 -0.87 -2.33 9.41
N ALA A 365 -1.71 -1.53 10.06
CA ALA A 365 -3.12 -1.40 9.71
C ALA A 365 -3.25 -0.61 8.40
N LEU A 366 -4.04 -1.15 7.46
CA LEU A 366 -4.38 -0.43 6.23
C LEU A 366 -5.52 0.53 6.50
N GLU A 367 -5.36 1.77 6.04
CA GLU A 367 -6.44 2.72 5.99
C GLU A 367 -7.22 2.57 4.69
N VAL A 368 -8.53 2.57 4.82
CA VAL A 368 -9.44 2.64 3.67
C VAL A 368 -9.62 4.10 3.30
N HIS A 369 -9.23 4.45 2.08
CA HIS A 369 -9.38 5.80 1.54
C HIS A 369 -10.55 5.83 0.56
N MET A 370 -11.74 6.06 1.10
CA MET A 370 -12.98 6.26 0.33
C MET A 370 -13.72 7.50 0.84
N ASP A 371 -14.55 8.09 -0.01
CA ASP A 371 -15.46 9.15 0.42
C ASP A 371 -16.42 8.60 1.49
N SER A 372 -16.41 9.22 2.67
CA SER A 372 -17.44 9.05 3.70
C SER A 372 -18.75 9.66 3.18
N GLN A 373 -19.90 9.00 3.39
CA GLN A 373 -21.19 9.67 3.17
C GLN A 373 -21.30 10.88 4.11
N PRO A 374 -21.78 12.03 3.64
CA PRO A 374 -21.76 13.26 4.43
C PRO A 374 -22.91 13.25 5.46
N ASP A 375 -22.72 12.59 6.59
CA ASP A 375 -23.56 12.85 7.76
C ASP A 375 -23.03 14.10 8.48
N PHE A 376 -23.83 15.17 8.38
CA PHE A 376 -23.60 16.49 8.94
C PHE A 376 -23.36 16.47 10.46
N VAL A 377 -22.27 17.10 10.93
CA VAL A 377 -22.30 18.33 11.76
C VAL A 377 -21.00 19.12 11.54
N LYS A 378 -21.08 20.23 10.81
CA LYS A 378 -20.02 21.25 10.71
C LYS A 378 -20.00 22.10 11.98
N MET A 379 -18.89 22.09 12.72
CA MET A 379 -18.44 23.21 13.54
C MET A 379 -16.93 23.10 13.77
N ARG A 380 -16.12 23.90 13.07
CA ARG A 380 -14.84 24.44 13.59
C ARG A 380 -14.32 25.54 12.66
N GLY A 381 -13.89 26.64 13.27
CA GLY A 381 -13.38 27.82 12.57
C GLY A 381 -12.02 27.56 11.93
N ARG A 382 -11.81 28.15 10.75
CA ARG A 382 -10.55 28.11 10.00
C ARG A 382 -9.49 28.91 10.77
N VAL A 383 -8.60 28.23 11.48
CA VAL A 383 -7.42 28.88 12.07
C VAL A 383 -6.35 29.00 10.97
N PRO A 384 -5.71 30.17 10.78
CA PRO A 384 -4.60 30.29 9.84
C PRO A 384 -3.48 29.31 10.20
N GLU A 385 -3.14 28.41 9.28
CA GLU A 385 -2.05 27.46 9.46
C GLU A 385 -0.74 28.13 9.00
N GLU A 386 0.21 28.29 9.93
CA GLU A 386 1.54 28.81 9.64
C GLU A 386 2.50 27.67 9.28
N SER A 387 3.20 27.78 8.15
CA SER A 387 4.29 26.87 7.77
C SER A 387 5.61 27.32 8.38
N VAL A 388 6.40 26.39 8.90
CA VAL A 388 7.78 26.64 9.30
C VAL A 388 8.71 25.95 8.30
N VAL A 389 9.31 26.71 7.39
CA VAL A 389 10.20 26.17 6.34
C VAL A 389 11.53 26.90 6.37
N ASP A 390 12.62 26.14 6.45
CA ASP A 390 13.97 26.67 6.25
C ASP A 390 14.30 26.66 4.75
N LYS A 391 14.53 27.84 4.18
CA LYS A 391 14.84 28.00 2.75
C LYS A 391 16.29 27.73 2.43
N GLU A 392 17.21 27.93 3.37
CA GLU A 392 18.64 27.69 3.15
C GLU A 392 18.90 26.17 3.02
N ALA A 393 18.20 25.37 3.83
CA ALA A 393 18.20 23.91 3.75
C ALA A 393 17.56 23.30 2.48
N ILE A 394 16.91 24.11 1.62
CA ILE A 394 16.33 23.67 0.35
C ILE A 394 17.30 23.89 -0.82
N LEU A 395 18.21 24.86 -0.70
CA LEU A 395 19.11 25.29 -1.77
C LEU A 395 20.48 24.61 -1.72
N ASN A 396 20.78 23.93 -0.61
CA ASN A 396 21.95 23.06 -0.42
C ASN A 396 21.57 21.61 -0.67
#